data_AF-A0AAN7UYD0-F1
#
_entry.id   AF-A0AAN7UYD0-F1
#
_cell.length_a   1.000
_cell.length_b   1.000
_cell.length_c   1.000
_cell.angle_alpha   90.00
_cell.angle_beta   90.00
_cell.angle_gamma   90.00
#
_symmetry.space_group_name_H-M   'P 1'
#
loop_
_entity.id
_entity.type
_entity.pdbx_description
1 polymer ?
#
loop_
_entity_poly.entity_id
_entity_poly.type
_entity_poly.pdbx_seq_one_letter_code
_entity_poly.pdbx_strand_id
1 'polypeptide(L)' 'MLFLQRARALALYRTVLRGTRSIDDPVTRAETRSFARAEFERHRGVTDIDHIRYLLSTGKTEWEAMERYIGGM' A
#
# COMPACT_ATOMS: atom_id res chain seq x y z
N MET A 1 -7.88 -17.50 8.97
CA MET A 1 -6.46 -17.81 9.26
C MET A 1 -5.60 -16.56 9.06
N LEU A 2 -4.76 -16.22 10.03
CA LEU A 2 -3.89 -15.03 10.02
C LEU A 2 -2.85 -15.04 8.87
N PHE A 3 -2.44 -16.23 8.44
CA PHE A 3 -1.48 -16.42 7.34
C PHE A 3 -1.98 -15.85 6.00
N LEU A 4 -3.25 -16.07 5.67
CA LEU A 4 -3.83 -15.57 4.42
C LEU A 4 -3.87 -14.04 4.38
N GLN A 5 -4.16 -13.39 5.52
CA GLN A 5 -4.19 -11.93 5.58
C GLN A 5 -2.78 -11.34 5.49
N ARG A 6 -1.78 -11.98 6.10
CA ARG A 6 -0.37 -11.60 5.92
C ARG A 6 0.06 -11.68 4.46
N ALA A 7 -0.31 -12.75 3.75
CA ALA A 7 -0.01 -12.89 2.33
C ALA A 7 -0.64 -11.76 1.49
N ARG A 8 -1.90 -11.40 1.78
CA ARG A 8 -2.62 -10.30 1.12
C ARG A 8 -1.98 -8.94 1.40
N ALA A 9 -1.60 -8.66 2.65
CA ALA A 9 -0.91 -7.42 3.01
C ALA A 9 0.43 -7.30 2.26
N LEU A 10 1.23 -8.37 2.22
CA LEU A 10 2.49 -8.37 1.47
C LEU A 10 2.29 -8.25 -0.04
N ALA A 11 1.21 -8.81 -0.58
CA ALA A 11 0.87 -8.64 -2.00
C ALA A 11 0.56 -7.17 -2.31
N LEU A 12 -0.34 -6.55 -1.53
CA LEU A 12 -0.69 -5.13 -1.68
C LEU A 12 0.54 -4.22 -1.53
N TYR A 13 1.37 -4.46 -0.51
CA TYR A 13 2.62 -3.71 -0.30
C TYR A 13 3.53 -3.73 -1.53
N ARG A 14 3.72 -4.91 -2.13
CA ARG A 14 4.56 -5.05 -3.33
C ARG A 14 3.93 -4.39 -4.56
N THR A 15 2.62 -4.40 -4.70
CA THR A 15 1.92 -3.68 -5.78
C THR A 15 2.17 -2.19 -5.68
N VAL A 16 1.93 -1.60 -4.51
CA VAL A 16 2.18 -0.17 -4.22
C VAL A 16 3.63 0.20 -4.56
N LEU A 17 4.60 -0.55 -4.03
CA LEU A 17 6.03 -0.27 -4.29
C LEU A 17 6.44 -0.40 -5.75
N ARG A 18 5.75 -1.21 -6.56
CA ARG A 18 6.05 -1.33 -7.98
C ARG A 18 5.46 -0.16 -8.75
N GLY A 19 4.23 0.25 -8.45
CA GLY A 19 3.60 1.36 -9.15
C GLY A 19 4.25 2.71 -8.85
N THR A 20 4.87 2.90 -7.67
CA THR A 20 5.66 4.12 -7.42
C THR A 20 6.86 4.25 -8.37
N ARG A 21 7.31 3.19 -9.04
CA ARG A 21 8.38 3.27 -10.04
C ARG A 21 7.97 4.05 -11.29
N SER A 22 6.67 4.15 -11.57
CA SER A 22 6.13 4.91 -12.70
C SER A 22 6.10 6.41 -12.44
N ILE A 23 6.41 6.87 -11.22
CA ILE A 23 6.54 8.29 -10.91
C ILE A 23 7.89 8.79 -11.44
N ASP A 24 7.84 9.75 -12.37
CA ASP A 24 9.03 10.34 -12.99
C ASP A 24 9.80 11.25 -12.02
N ASP A 25 9.10 12.10 -11.29
CA ASP A 25 9.71 13.00 -10.31
C ASP A 25 10.37 12.19 -9.17
N PRO A 26 11.71 12.26 -9.01
CA PRO A 26 12.42 11.43 -8.05
C PRO A 26 12.07 11.76 -6.59
N VAL A 27 11.70 13.02 -6.30
CA VAL A 27 11.32 13.46 -4.94
C VAL A 27 9.96 12.87 -4.57
N THR A 28 8.94 13.10 -5.40
CA THR A 28 7.58 12.55 -5.24
C THR A 28 7.60 11.02 -5.17
N ARG A 29 8.44 10.36 -5.97
CA ARG A 29 8.63 8.92 -5.90
C ARG A 29 9.16 8.47 -4.55
N ALA A 30 10.18 9.15 -4.03
CA ALA A 30 10.79 8.82 -2.75
C ALA A 30 9.81 9.05 -1.59
N GLU A 31 9.10 10.17 -1.60
CA GLU A 31 8.07 10.52 -0.62
C GLU A 31 6.93 9.50 -0.61
N THR A 32 6.35 9.20 -1.78
CA THR A 32 5.25 8.23 -1.92
C THR A 32 5.67 6.84 -1.44
N ARG A 33 6.90 6.41 -1.77
CA ARG A 33 7.45 5.15 -1.29
C ARG A 33 7.64 5.13 0.22
N SER A 34 8.13 6.23 0.79
CA SER A 34 8.35 6.36 2.24
C SER A 34 7.01 6.34 2.99
N PHE A 35 6.04 7.11 2.51
CA PHE A 35 4.67 7.14 3.03
C PHE A 35 4.03 5.75 3.04
N ALA A 36 4.07 5.05 1.90
CA ALA A 36 3.57 3.68 1.81
C ALA A 36 4.25 2.76 2.83
N ARG A 37 5.58 2.82 2.99
CA ARG A 37 6.26 2.00 3.99
C ARG A 37 5.82 2.33 5.42
N ALA A 38 5.68 3.61 5.75
CA ALA A 38 5.25 4.04 7.08
C ALA A 38 3.84 3.55 7.43
N GLU A 39 2.91 3.58 6.46
CA GLU A 39 1.54 3.07 6.64
C GLU A 39 1.50 1.58 6.99
N PHE A 40 2.26 0.75 6.29
CA PHE A 40 2.32 -0.69 6.58
C PHE A 40 3.00 -0.97 7.92
N GLU A 41 4.03 -0.21 8.29
CA GLU A 41 4.72 -0.37 9.57
C GLU A 41 3.83 0.03 10.76
N ARG A 42 3.07 1.12 10.62
CA ARG A 42 2.10 1.59 11.65
C ARG A 42 1.11 0.50 12.04
N HIS A 43 0.69 -0.33 11.09
CA HIS A 43 -0.29 -1.38 11.29
C HIS A 43 0.31 -2.79 11.44
N ARG A 44 1.63 -2.94 11.53
CA ARG A 44 2.32 -4.24 11.65
C ARG A 44 1.83 -5.08 12.83
N GLY A 45 1.42 -4.42 13.92
CA GLY A 45 0.98 -5.05 15.16
C GLY A 45 -0.49 -5.46 15.19
N VAL A 46 -1.29 -5.14 14.18
CA VAL A 46 -2.73 -5.45 14.17
C VAL A 46 -2.93 -6.96 14.04
N THR A 47 -3.65 -7.56 14.99
CA THR A 47 -3.97 -9.00 15.01
C THR A 47 -5.44 -9.30 14.75
N ASP A 48 -6.31 -8.30 14.86
CA ASP A 48 -7.73 -8.44 14.57
C ASP A 48 -7.96 -8.63 13.06
N ILE A 49 -8.61 -9.73 12.70
CA ILE A 49 -8.80 -10.14 11.32
C ILE A 49 -9.72 -9.16 10.57
N ASP A 50 -10.75 -8.64 11.23
CA ASP A 50 -11.71 -7.75 10.59
C ASP A 50 -11.10 -6.37 10.38
N HIS A 51 -10.33 -5.87 11.34
CA HIS A 51 -9.52 -4.68 11.14
C HIS A 51 -8.48 -4.85 10.01
N ILE A 52 -7.80 -6.00 9.91
CA ILE A 52 -6.87 -6.24 8.79
C ILE A 52 -7.60 -6.22 7.45
N ARG A 53 -8.79 -6.84 7.35
CA ARG A 53 -9.59 -6.82 6.12
C ARG A 53 -10.02 -5.40 5.74
N TYR A 54 -10.43 -4.61 6.72
CA TYR A 54 -10.75 -3.21 6.53
C TYR A 54 -9.55 -2.43 5.99
N LEU A 55 -8.39 -2.51 6.64
CA LEU A 55 -7.16 -1.85 6.21
C LEU A 55 -6.73 -2.27 4.78
N LEU A 56 -6.85 -3.55 4.44
CA LEU A 56 -6.57 -4.04 3.10
C LEU A 56 -7.53 -3.46 2.05
N SER A 57 -8.82 -3.37 2.38
CA SER A 57 -9.82 -2.80 1.48
C SER A 57 -9.57 -1.31 1.27
N THR A 58 -9.40 -0.56 2.36
CA THR A 58 -9.14 0.89 2.32
C THR A 58 -7.85 1.20 1.57
N GLY A 59 -6.74 0.54 1.93
CA GLY A 59 -5.45 0.76 1.28
C GLY A 59 -5.45 0.37 -0.19
N LYS A 60 -6.25 -0.63 -0.61
CA LYS A 60 -6.44 -0.94 -2.03
C LYS A 60 -7.16 0.19 -2.76
N THR A 61 -8.26 0.69 -2.21
CA THR A 61 -9.03 1.80 -2.82
C THR A 61 -8.18 3.07 -2.94
N GLU A 62 -7.44 3.41 -1.87
CA GLU A 62 -6.52 4.56 -1.87
C GLU A 62 -5.42 4.40 -2.93
N TRP A 63 -4.85 3.20 -3.05
CA TRP A 63 -3.85 2.91 -4.07
C TRP A 63 -4.42 3.01 -5.49
N GLU A 64 -5.60 2.45 -5.77
CA GLU A 64 -6.24 2.54 -7.10
C GLU A 64 -6.58 3.98 -7.49
N ALA A 65 -6.87 4.85 -6.52
CA ALA A 65 -7.03 6.28 -6.77
C ALA A 65 -5.68 6.95 -7.09
N MET A 66 -4.65 6.65 -6.29
CA MET A 66 -3.29 7.17 -6.50
C MET A 66 -2.70 6.70 -7.83
N GLU A 67 -2.85 5.42 -8.19
CA GLU A 67 -2.32 4.84 -9.42
C GLU A 67 -2.94 5.47 -10.66
N ARG A 68 -4.25 5.80 -10.63
CA ARG A 68 -4.90 6.57 -11.70
C ARG A 68 -4.36 8.00 -11.82
N TYR A 69 -4.03 8.62 -10.69
CA TYR A 69 -3.41 9.95 -10.69
C TYR A 69 -1.98 9.88 -11.26
N ILE A 70 -1.19 8.89 -10.84
CA ILE A 70 0.19 8.69 -11.31
C ILE A 70 0.22 8.29 -12.79
N GLY A 71 -0.62 7.35 -13.22
CA GLY A 71 -0.66 6.91 -14.62
C GLY A 71 -1.26 7.93 -15.59
N GLY A 72 -1.86 9.00 -15.06
CA GLY A 72 -2.32 10.16 -15.84
C GLY A 72 -1.32 11.32 -15.88
N MET A 73 -0.20 11.24 -15.13
CA MET A 73 0.94 12.14 -15.22
C MET A 73 1.98 11.59 -16.20
#